data_AF-A0A2W6BC24-F1
#
_entry.id   AF-A0A2W6BC24-F1
#
_cell.length_a   1.000
_cell.length_b   1.000
_cell.length_c   1.000
_cell.angle_alpha   90.00
_cell.angle_beta   90.00
_cell.angle_gamma   90.00
#
_symmetry.space_group_name_H-M   'P 1'
#
loop_
_entity.id
_entity.type
_entity.pdbx_description
1 polymer ?
#
loop_
_entity_poly.entity_id
_entity_poly.type
_entity_poly.pdbx_seq_one_letter_code
_entity_poly.pdbx_strand_id
1 'polypeptide(L)'
;MAVRRVQVARVGGAILLKRVSRFIEYVMIATERRFRRSSATFAMLIVLAIGAYFVVGFAKEVVHGQQLSTEVSAELQQNADLLQSNARLKEEQQYYQSDGYVELAARESLNLRKPDQIIGLVVGPTPSPNGHSSTQPPAPSTKSAAPPQANWQRWFGLFFK
;
A
#
# COMPACT_ATOMS: atom_id res chain seq x y z
N MET A 1 -3.68 -12.93 -10.87
CA MET A 1 -3.42 -14.10 -11.74
C MET A 1 -2.14 -14.90 -11.38
N ALA A 2 -1.56 -14.74 -10.17
CA ALA A 2 -0.31 -15.41 -9.79
C ALA A 2 -0.48 -16.84 -9.23
N VAL A 3 -1.66 -17.15 -8.67
CA VAL A 3 -1.90 -18.42 -7.95
C VAL A 3 -1.91 -19.65 -8.88
N ARG A 4 -2.30 -19.50 -10.15
CA ARG A 4 -2.32 -20.62 -11.11
C ARG A 4 -0.94 -21.11 -11.55
N ARG A 5 0.13 -20.30 -11.43
CA ARG A 5 1.46 -20.67 -11.95
C ARG A 5 2.26 -21.56 -10.99
N VAL A 6 2.06 -21.41 -9.69
CA VAL A 6 2.71 -22.25 -8.66
C VAL A 6 2.19 -23.69 -8.70
N GLN A 7 0.92 -23.87 -9.07
CA GLN A 7 0.27 -25.18 -9.10
C GLN A 7 0.77 -26.06 -10.26
N VAL A 8 1.14 -25.46 -11.40
CA VAL A 8 1.68 -26.18 -12.57
C VAL A 8 3.08 -26.75 -12.28
N ALA A 9 3.91 -26.03 -11.53
CA ALA A 9 5.24 -26.50 -11.14
C ALA A 9 5.18 -27.70 -10.17
N ARG A 10 4.25 -27.68 -9.21
CA ARG A 10 4.01 -28.82 -8.29
C ARG A 10 3.51 -30.06 -9.02
N VAL A 11 2.61 -29.90 -10.00
CA VAL A 11 2.05 -31.01 -10.78
C VAL A 11 3.07 -31.58 -11.77
N GLY A 12 3.87 -30.73 -12.42
CA GLY A 12 4.93 -31.16 -13.33
C GLY A 12 6.01 -32.00 -12.65
N GLY A 13 6.47 -31.58 -11.46
CA GLY A 13 7.45 -32.33 -10.67
C GLY A 13 6.93 -33.71 -10.22
N ALA A 14 5.68 -33.79 -9.77
CA ALA A 14 5.06 -35.05 -9.35
C ALA A 14 4.87 -36.05 -10.51
N ILE A 15 4.55 -35.56 -11.71
CA ILE A 15 4.42 -36.40 -12.92
C ILE A 15 5.81 -36.89 -13.37
N LEU A 16 6.84 -36.04 -13.30
CA LEU A 16 8.21 -36.41 -13.64
C LEU A 16 8.75 -37.47 -12.67
N LEU A 17 8.54 -37.30 -11.37
CA LEU A 17 8.92 -38.27 -10.34
C LEU A 17 8.21 -39.62 -10.52
N LYS A 18 6.91 -39.63 -10.86
CA LYS A 18 6.17 -40.86 -11.16
C LYS A 18 6.61 -41.56 -12.45
N ARG A 19 7.08 -40.81 -13.45
CA ARG A 19 7.61 -41.37 -14.70
C ARG A 19 9.02 -41.94 -14.51
N VAL A 20 9.86 -41.25 -13.75
CA VAL A 20 11.20 -41.73 -13.38
C VAL A 20 11.11 -42.98 -12.49
N SER A 21 10.20 -42.99 -11.51
CA SER A 21 9.97 -44.16 -10.66
C SER A 21 9.50 -45.39 -11.46
N ARG A 22 8.53 -45.23 -12.37
CA ARG A 22 8.11 -46.32 -13.26
C ARG A 22 9.22 -46.76 -14.20
N PHE A 23 10.10 -45.87 -14.63
CA PHE A 23 11.25 -46.23 -15.47
C PHE A 23 12.26 -47.10 -14.71
N ILE A 24 12.46 -46.84 -13.40
CA ILE A 24 13.29 -47.68 -12.53
C ILE A 24 12.67 -49.06 -12.35
N GLU A 25 11.35 -49.16 -12.12
CA GLU A 25 10.64 -50.44 -12.05
C GLU A 25 10.71 -51.22 -13.38
N TYR A 26 10.60 -50.55 -14.52
CA TYR A 26 10.74 -51.17 -15.84
C TYR A 26 12.15 -51.72 -16.10
N VAL A 27 13.18 -50.98 -15.68
CA VAL A 27 14.57 -51.44 -15.77
C VAL A 27 14.82 -52.63 -14.85
N MET A 28 14.16 -52.69 -13.69
CA MET A 28 14.26 -53.81 -12.74
C MET A 28 13.55 -55.08 -13.24
N ILE A 29 12.45 -54.97 -14.00
CA ILE A 29 11.68 -56.12 -14.50
C ILE A 29 12.29 -56.71 -15.80
N ALA A 30 13.04 -55.92 -16.57
CA ALA A 30 13.61 -56.36 -17.85
C ALA A 30 14.85 -57.29 -17.72
N THR A 31 15.33 -57.59 -16.50
CA THR A 31 16.66 -58.21 -16.28
C THR A 31 16.71 -59.74 -16.22
N GLU A 32 15.64 -60.48 -16.53
CA GLU A 32 15.62 -61.94 -16.28
C GLU A 32 16.16 -62.86 -17.38
N ARG A 33 16.75 -62.39 -18.50
CA ARG A 33 17.21 -63.33 -19.55
C ARG A 33 18.61 -63.01 -20.08
N ARG A 34 19.59 -63.86 -19.68
CA ARG A 34 20.86 -64.27 -20.36
C ARG A 34 22.15 -64.00 -19.56
N PHE A 35 22.42 -64.91 -18.64
CA PHE A 35 23.49 -64.90 -17.63
C PHE A 35 24.93 -65.24 -18.11
N ARG A 36 25.28 -65.14 -19.41
CA ARG A 36 26.66 -65.47 -19.87
C ARG A 36 27.36 -64.41 -20.72
N ARG A 37 26.64 -63.34 -21.08
CA ARG A 37 27.16 -62.06 -21.60
C ARG A 37 27.00 -60.94 -20.55
N SER A 38 26.74 -61.35 -19.29
CA SER A 38 25.99 -60.56 -18.31
C SER A 38 26.82 -59.51 -17.58
N SER A 39 28.15 -59.62 -17.50
CA SER A 39 28.97 -58.59 -16.86
C SER A 39 28.94 -57.26 -17.62
N ALA A 40 29.00 -57.30 -18.95
CA ALA A 40 28.95 -56.10 -19.79
C ALA A 40 27.56 -55.44 -19.75
N THR A 41 26.49 -56.23 -19.80
CA THR A 41 25.12 -55.72 -19.66
C THR A 41 24.87 -55.16 -18.26
N PHE A 42 25.39 -55.81 -17.22
CA PHE A 42 25.27 -55.34 -15.85
C PHE A 42 26.05 -54.05 -15.62
N ALA A 43 27.27 -53.95 -16.17
CA ALA A 43 28.05 -52.72 -16.17
C ALA A 43 27.32 -51.58 -16.91
N MET A 44 26.71 -51.87 -18.07
CA MET A 44 25.91 -50.89 -18.82
C MET A 44 24.70 -50.40 -18.02
N LEU A 45 24.00 -51.29 -17.32
CA LEU A 45 22.86 -50.93 -16.47
C LEU A 45 23.29 -50.07 -15.27
N ILE A 46 24.44 -50.39 -14.66
CA ILE A 46 25.01 -49.57 -13.58
C ILE A 46 25.36 -48.18 -14.09
N VAL A 47 26.02 -48.07 -15.24
CA VAL A 47 26.37 -46.78 -15.86
C VAL A 47 25.12 -45.97 -16.18
N LEU A 48 24.08 -46.62 -16.72
CA LEU A 48 22.79 -45.97 -16.99
C LEU A 48 22.11 -45.50 -15.70
N ALA A 49 22.14 -46.30 -14.63
CA ALA A 49 21.57 -45.96 -13.34
C ALA A 49 22.30 -44.77 -12.68
N ILE A 50 23.64 -44.75 -12.76
CA ILE A 50 24.47 -43.64 -12.29
C ILE A 50 24.16 -42.38 -13.12
N GLY A 51 24.10 -42.50 -14.45
CA GLY A 51 23.73 -41.38 -15.33
C GLY A 51 22.35 -40.82 -15.00
N ALA A 52 21.36 -41.69 -14.79
CA ALA A 52 20.01 -41.29 -14.37
C ALA A 52 20.02 -40.60 -13.00
N TYR A 53 20.80 -41.11 -12.04
CA TYR A 53 20.99 -40.48 -10.74
C TYR A 53 21.54 -39.05 -10.84
N PHE A 54 22.57 -38.84 -11.66
CA PHE A 54 23.13 -37.52 -11.91
C PHE A 54 22.14 -36.56 -12.57
N VAL A 55 21.39 -37.01 -13.57
CA VAL A 55 20.35 -36.19 -14.22
C VAL A 55 19.28 -35.74 -13.22
N VAL A 56 18.85 -36.63 -12.32
CA VAL A 56 17.89 -36.29 -11.26
C VAL A 56 18.49 -35.33 -10.24
N GLY A 57 19.76 -35.52 -9.85
CA GLY A 57 20.46 -34.60 -8.95
C GLY A 57 20.60 -33.21 -9.54
N PHE A 58 21.03 -33.11 -10.80
CA PHE A 58 21.22 -31.85 -11.50
C PHE A 58 19.89 -31.11 -11.74
N ALA A 59 18.81 -31.83 -12.05
CA ALA A 59 17.48 -31.24 -12.18
C ALA A 59 16.96 -30.64 -10.87
N LYS A 60 17.27 -31.27 -9.72
CA LYS A 60 16.93 -30.72 -8.40
C LYS A 60 17.72 -29.44 -8.11
N GLU A 61 19.01 -29.42 -8.42
CA GLU A 61 19.89 -28.28 -8.17
C GLU A 61 19.51 -27.04 -9.01
N VAL A 62 19.19 -27.25 -10.30
CA VAL A 62 18.74 -26.17 -11.20
C VAL A 62 17.41 -25.56 -10.74
N VAL A 63 16.51 -26.37 -10.17
CA VAL A 63 15.25 -25.87 -9.62
C VAL A 63 15.48 -25.13 -8.29
N HIS A 64 16.40 -25.61 -7.45
CA HIS A 64 16.76 -24.95 -6.18
C HIS A 64 17.40 -23.57 -6.41
N GLY A 65 18.32 -23.46 -7.37
CA GLY A 65 18.98 -22.19 -7.70
C GLY A 65 18.01 -21.11 -8.19
N GLN A 66 16.96 -21.50 -8.92
CA GLN A 66 15.93 -20.55 -9.37
C GLN A 66 14.99 -20.11 -8.26
N GLN A 67 14.67 -20.99 -7.31
CA GLN A 67 13.85 -20.63 -6.14
C GLN A 67 14.57 -19.61 -5.25
N LEU A 68 15.86 -19.83 -5.00
CA LEU A 68 16.68 -18.94 -4.19
C LEU A 68 16.82 -17.55 -4.83
N SER A 69 16.99 -17.49 -6.15
CA SER A 69 17.07 -16.23 -6.89
C SER A 69 15.77 -15.42 -6.84
N THR A 70 14.63 -16.12 -6.84
CA THR A 70 13.31 -15.48 -6.80
C THR A 70 13.02 -14.91 -5.41
N GLU A 71 13.37 -15.65 -4.36
CA GLU A 71 13.18 -15.23 -2.97
C GLU A 71 14.04 -14.00 -2.63
N VAL A 72 15.31 -14.01 -3.04
CA VAL A 72 16.21 -12.85 -2.88
C VAL A 72 15.67 -11.63 -3.64
N SER A 73 15.17 -11.80 -4.87
CA SER A 73 14.62 -10.68 -5.63
C SER A 73 13.38 -10.07 -4.98
N ALA A 74 12.53 -10.90 -4.37
CA ALA A 74 11.33 -10.45 -3.68
C ALA A 74 11.67 -9.70 -2.39
N GLU A 75 12.62 -10.19 -1.60
CA GLU A 75 13.08 -9.50 -0.38
C GLU A 75 13.75 -8.17 -0.68
N LEU A 76 14.59 -8.11 -1.72
CA LEU A 76 15.22 -6.86 -2.16
C LEU A 76 14.18 -5.82 -2.58
N GLN A 77 13.13 -6.26 -3.28
CA GLN A 77 12.06 -5.37 -3.71
C GLN A 77 11.25 -4.84 -2.51
N GLN A 78 10.94 -5.69 -1.53
CA GLN A 78 10.30 -5.26 -0.28
C GLN A 78 11.16 -4.26 0.50
N ASN A 79 12.48 -4.47 0.54
CA ASN A 79 13.38 -3.57 1.23
C ASN A 79 13.41 -2.19 0.54
N ALA A 80 13.46 -2.16 -0.80
CA ALA A 80 13.40 -0.93 -1.57
C ALA A 80 12.10 -0.15 -1.32
N ASP A 81 10.95 -0.83 -1.31
CA ASP A 81 9.65 -0.21 -1.05
C ASP A 81 9.58 0.37 0.37
N LEU A 82 10.14 -0.32 1.37
CA LEU A 82 10.22 0.14 2.75
C LEU A 82 11.13 1.37 2.89
N LEU A 83 12.28 1.38 2.22
CA LEU A 83 13.20 2.52 2.22
C LEU A 83 12.57 3.76 1.60
N GLN A 84 11.88 3.60 0.46
CA GLN A 84 11.15 4.69 -0.19
C GLN A 84 10.04 5.23 0.72
N SER A 85 9.28 4.34 1.36
CA SER A 85 8.22 4.72 2.30
C SER A 85 8.78 5.47 3.50
N ASN A 86 9.91 5.01 4.05
CA ASN A 86 10.57 5.66 5.18
C ASN A 86 11.08 7.06 4.81
N ALA A 87 11.67 7.22 3.62
CA ALA A 87 12.11 8.50 3.11
C ALA A 87 10.94 9.49 2.96
N ARG A 88 9.82 9.04 2.37
CA ARG A 88 8.61 9.86 2.22
C ARG A 88 8.05 10.29 3.57
N LEU A 89 7.94 9.37 4.52
CA LEU A 89 7.43 9.68 5.87
C LEU A 89 8.33 10.66 6.62
N LYS A 90 9.65 10.58 6.45
CA LYS A 90 10.59 11.55 7.02
C LYS A 90 10.40 12.92 6.42
N GLU A 91 10.21 13.01 5.10
CA GLU A 91 9.95 14.28 4.42
C GLU A 91 8.62 14.91 4.88
N GLU A 92 7.55 14.11 4.98
CA GLU A 92 6.27 14.54 5.55
C GLU A 92 6.43 15.04 6.99
N GLN A 93 7.17 14.30 7.83
CA GLN A 93 7.44 14.70 9.21
C GLN A 93 8.19 16.04 9.26
N GLN A 94 9.23 16.21 8.43
CA GLN A 94 10.00 17.46 8.36
C GLN A 94 9.12 18.63 7.90
N TYR A 95 8.24 18.40 6.92
CA TYR A 95 7.29 19.41 6.48
C TYR A 95 6.35 19.86 7.60
N TYR A 96 5.75 18.92 8.33
CA TYR A 96 4.85 19.25 9.43
C TYR A 96 5.55 19.88 10.65
N GLN A 97 6.85 19.61 10.83
CA GLN A 97 7.66 20.26 11.86
C GLN A 97 8.19 21.63 11.42
N SER A 98 8.07 21.98 10.14
CA SER A 98 8.57 23.26 9.65
C SER A 98 7.79 24.45 10.23
N ASP A 99 8.52 25.54 10.52
CA ASP A 99 7.91 26.78 11.02
C ASP A 99 6.81 27.32 10.10
N GLY A 100 6.94 27.08 8.79
CA GLY A 100 5.94 27.49 7.80
C GLY A 100 4.62 26.74 7.97
N TYR A 101 4.66 25.43 8.19
CA TYR A 101 3.46 24.64 8.46
C TYR A 101 2.85 25.01 9.83
N VAL A 102 3.68 25.17 10.86
CA VAL A 102 3.22 25.61 12.20
C VAL A 102 2.54 26.97 12.12
N GLU A 103 3.10 27.92 11.37
CA GLU A 103 2.51 29.24 11.17
C GLU A 103 1.18 29.16 10.40
N LEU A 104 1.12 28.35 9.34
CA LEU A 104 -0.12 28.15 8.58
C LEU A 104 -1.21 27.55 9.47
N ALA A 105 -0.87 26.49 10.21
CA ALA A 105 -1.80 25.82 11.13
C ALA A 105 -2.27 26.77 12.24
N ALA A 106 -1.40 27.62 12.79
CA ALA A 106 -1.75 28.62 13.79
C ALA A 106 -2.71 29.69 13.23
N ARG A 107 -2.51 30.12 11.98
CA ARG A 107 -3.38 31.09 11.30
C ARG A 107 -4.75 30.49 10.96
N GLU A 108 -4.79 29.26 10.47
CA GLU A 108 -6.04 28.62 10.04
C GLU A 108 -6.87 28.10 11.22
N SER A 109 -6.23 27.46 12.19
CA SER A 109 -6.94 26.77 13.27
C SER A 109 -7.22 27.67 14.47
N LEU A 110 -6.31 28.61 14.77
CA LEU A 110 -6.36 29.43 15.98
C LEU A 110 -6.50 30.93 15.66
N ASN A 111 -6.50 31.30 14.38
CA ASN A 111 -6.46 32.70 13.91
C ASN A 111 -5.34 33.51 14.58
N LEU A 112 -4.26 32.83 15.00
CA LEU A 112 -3.11 33.42 15.67
C LEU A 112 -2.13 33.95 14.62
N ARG A 113 -1.43 35.02 14.98
CA ARG A 113 -0.40 35.66 14.16
C ARG A 113 0.88 35.82 14.97
N LYS A 114 2.00 35.94 14.27
CA LYS A 114 3.30 36.11 14.94
C LYS A 114 3.28 37.41 15.77
N PRO A 115 3.90 37.41 16.96
CA PRO A 115 3.82 38.53 17.90
C PRO A 115 4.45 39.82 17.37
N ASP A 116 5.36 39.73 16.41
CA ASP A 116 6.03 40.84 15.73
C ASP A 116 5.32 41.30 14.43
N GLN A 117 4.20 40.67 14.06
CA GLN A 117 3.48 40.99 12.83
C GLN A 117 2.57 42.21 13.00
N ILE A 118 2.85 43.30 12.28
CA ILE A 118 2.03 44.52 12.29
C ILE A 118 0.73 44.28 11.51
N ILE A 119 -0.41 44.34 12.20
CA ILE A 119 -1.73 44.21 11.58
C ILE A 119 -2.16 45.58 11.06
N GLY A 120 -2.17 45.75 9.75
CA GLY A 120 -2.83 46.88 9.10
C GLY A 120 -4.35 46.70 9.19
N LEU A 121 -5.00 47.34 10.16
CA LEU A 121 -6.46 47.41 10.19
C LEU A 121 -6.90 48.37 9.07
N VAL A 122 -7.48 47.82 8.00
CA VAL A 122 -8.12 48.66 6.97
C VAL A 122 -9.40 49.20 7.58
N VAL A 123 -9.31 50.39 8.20
CA VAL A 123 -10.48 51.16 8.62
C VAL A 123 -11.07 51.74 7.34
N GLY A 124 -12.14 51.11 6.84
CA GLY A 124 -12.98 51.72 5.81
C GLY A 124 -13.47 53.09 6.29
N PRO A 125 -13.76 54.04 5.38
CA PRO A 125 -14.09 55.40 5.75
C PRO A 125 -15.25 55.41 6.75
N THR A 126 -14.97 55.84 7.98
CA THR A 126 -15.98 56.12 8.99
C THR A 126 -16.89 57.19 8.40
N PRO A 127 -18.21 56.94 8.22
CA PRO A 127 -19.10 58.00 7.77
C PRO A 127 -19.08 59.12 8.82
N SER A 128 -18.59 60.28 8.38
CA SER A 128 -18.50 61.50 9.18
C SER A 128 -19.89 61.86 9.73
N PRO A 129 -20.04 62.07 11.05
CA PRO A 129 -21.28 62.57 11.60
C PRO A 129 -21.30 64.08 11.38
N ASN A 130 -21.89 64.56 10.29
CA ASN A 130 -22.56 65.85 10.25
C ASN A 130 -23.37 66.05 8.96
N GLY A 131 -24.70 66.10 9.15
CA GLY A 131 -25.53 67.12 8.52
C GLY A 131 -26.12 66.82 7.15
N HIS A 132 -27.14 65.96 7.07
CA HIS A 132 -28.17 66.09 6.03
C HIS A 132 -29.58 65.82 6.62
N SER A 133 -30.30 66.92 6.80
CA SER A 133 -31.75 67.11 6.63
C SER A 133 -32.71 66.06 7.18
N SER A 134 -33.42 66.43 8.24
CA SER A 134 -34.70 65.84 8.63
C SER A 134 -35.73 66.01 7.51
N THR A 135 -35.94 64.96 6.71
CA THR A 135 -37.22 64.73 6.04
C THR A 135 -37.86 63.52 6.71
N GLN A 136 -38.79 63.82 7.60
CA GLN A 136 -39.60 62.85 8.33
C GLN A 136 -40.42 62.00 7.33
N PRO A 137 -40.22 60.67 7.28
CA PRO A 137 -41.14 59.76 6.58
C PRO A 137 -42.43 59.62 7.40
N PRO A 138 -43.60 59.48 6.75
CA PRO A 138 -44.86 59.30 7.46
C PRO A 138 -44.81 58.02 8.29
N ALA A 139 -45.20 58.13 9.57
CA ALA A 139 -45.20 57.03 10.52
C ALA A 139 -46.12 55.88 10.07
N PRO A 140 -45.61 54.64 9.95
CA PRO A 140 -46.43 53.45 10.00
C PRO A 140 -46.52 52.97 11.46
N SER A 141 -47.73 53.08 12.00
CA SER A 141 -48.31 52.33 13.11
C SER A 141 -47.39 51.44 13.96
N THR A 142 -47.29 51.81 15.24
CA THR A 142 -46.83 50.99 16.35
C THR A 142 -47.55 49.64 16.41
N LYS A 143 -46.95 48.59 15.83
CA LYS A 143 -47.13 47.24 16.35
C LYS A 143 -46.13 47.09 17.49
N SER A 144 -46.69 47.11 18.70
CA SER A 144 -46.03 46.94 19.99
C SER A 144 -44.80 46.02 19.90
N ALA A 145 -43.62 46.59 20.15
CA ALA A 145 -42.36 45.87 20.17
C ALA A 145 -42.38 44.88 21.34
N ALA A 146 -42.59 43.60 21.03
CA ALA A 146 -42.30 42.53 21.97
C ALA A 146 -40.83 42.60 22.40
N PRO A 147 -40.51 42.29 23.67
CA PRO A 147 -39.14 42.43 24.17
C PRO A 147 -38.17 41.63 23.30
N PRO A 148 -36.91 42.08 23.17
CA PRO A 148 -35.91 41.42 22.34
C PRO A 148 -35.70 40.00 22.84
N GLN A 149 -36.30 39.03 22.15
CA GLN A 149 -36.12 37.62 22.47
C GLN A 149 -34.64 37.27 22.37
N ALA A 150 -34.15 36.56 23.38
CA ALA A 150 -32.78 36.08 23.40
C ALA A 150 -32.57 35.16 22.19
N ASN A 151 -31.41 35.26 21.55
CA ASN A 151 -31.15 34.60 20.27
C ASN A 151 -31.50 33.10 20.28
N TRP A 152 -31.26 32.38 21.38
CA TRP A 152 -31.57 30.95 21.52
C TRP A 152 -33.06 30.61 21.34
N GLN A 153 -33.97 31.50 21.73
CA GLN A 153 -35.43 31.31 21.56
C GLN A 153 -35.83 31.35 20.09
N ARG A 154 -35.13 32.18 19.30
CA ARG A 154 -35.31 32.24 17.85
C ARG A 154 -34.82 30.97 17.18
N TRP A 155 -33.66 30.44 17.60
CA TRP A 155 -33.13 29.18 17.08
C TRP A 155 -34.06 28.01 17.39
N PHE A 156 -34.56 27.91 18.62
CA PHE A 156 -35.44 26.81 19.03
C PHE A 156 -36.74 26.75 18.20
N GLY A 157 -37.33 27.91 17.89
CA GLY A 157 -38.53 27.99 17.05
C GLY A 157 -38.34 27.56 15.58
N LEU A 158 -37.10 27.50 15.09
CA LEU A 158 -36.81 26.99 13.74
C LEU A 158 -36.78 25.45 13.69
N PHE A 159 -36.49 24.79 14.81
CA PHE A 159 -36.27 23.34 14.83
C PHE A 159 -37.45 22.54 15.37
N PHE A 160 -38.36 23.16 16.12
CA PHE A 160 -39.43 22.44 16.84
C PHE A 160 -40.83 22.96 16.52
N LYS A 161 -41.10 23.25 15.24
CA LYS A 161 -42.42 23.62 14.75
C LYS A 161 -43.28 22.39 14.42
#